data_AF-A0A4S1FVV1-F1
#
_entry.id   AF-A0A4S1FVV1-F1
#
_cell.length_a   1.000
_cell.length_b   1.000
_cell.length_c   1.000
_cell.angle_alpha   90.00
_cell.angle_beta   90.00
_cell.angle_gamma   90.00
#
_symmetry.space_group_name_H-M   'P 1'
#
loop_
_entity.id
_entity.type
_entity.pdbx_description
1 polymer ?
#
loop_
_entity_poly.entity_id
_entity_poly.type
_entity_poly.pdbx_seq_one_letter_code
_entity_poly.pdbx_strand_id
1 'polypeptide(L)' 'MKSGVLNLVLKRLAVAVVTLLIVLFAVFFATSMLPGDTASILLGQAATPEAVAGLREAMHLNDPAIL' A
#
# COMPACT_ATOMS: atom_id res chain seq x y z
N MET A 1 23.36 25.91 26.92
CA MET A 1 22.82 24.68 27.54
C MET A 1 21.58 24.09 26.85
N LYS A 2 20.76 24.85 26.09
CA LYS A 2 19.55 24.32 25.42
C LYS A 2 19.80 23.53 24.11
N SER A 3 20.97 23.71 23.47
CA SER A 3 21.30 23.10 22.17
C SER A 3 21.45 21.57 22.21
N GLY A 4 21.92 21.01 23.33
CA GLY A 4 22.11 19.56 23.47
C GLY A 4 20.79 18.78 23.44
N VAL A 5 19.75 19.30 24.10
CA VAL A 5 18.43 18.67 24.15
C VAL A 5 17.74 18.72 22.79
N LEU A 6 17.78 19.87 22.10
CA LEU A 6 17.18 20.02 20.77
C LEU A 6 17.84 19.07 19.76
N ASN A 7 19.17 18.95 19.80
CA ASN A 7 19.92 18.02 18.95
C ASN A 7 19.58 16.55 19.25
N LEU A 8 19.40 16.19 20.51
CA LEU A 8 18.96 14.84 20.92
C LEU A 8 17.57 14.51 20.37
N VAL A 9 16.63 15.45 20.48
CA VAL A 9 15.25 15.28 19.99
C VAL A 9 15.23 15.17 18.47
N LEU A 10 15.93 16.04 17.75
CA LEU A 10 16.02 15.99 16.29
C LEU A 10 16.62 14.66 15.80
N LYS A 11 17.68 14.18 16.45
CA LYS A 11 18.30 12.90 16.09
C LYS A 11 17.34 11.73 16.31
N ARG A 12 16.58 11.72 17.41
CA ARG A 12 15.55 10.69 17.67
C ARG A 12 14.41 10.75 16.65
N LEU A 13 13.96 11.95 16.30
CA LEU A 13 12.90 12.14 15.34
C LEU A 13 13.33 11.70 13.94
N ALA A 14 14.56 12.01 13.53
CA ALA A 14 15.13 11.56 12.27
C ALA A 14 15.17 10.02 12.20
N VAL A 15 15.64 9.35 13.26
CA VAL A 15 15.64 7.88 13.32
C VAL A 15 14.20 7.33 13.23
N ALA A 16 13.26 7.90 13.98
CA ALA A 16 11.87 7.47 13.94
C ALA A 16 11.24 7.62 12.55
N VAL A 17 11.48 8.74 11.86
CA VAL A 17 10.99 8.98 10.50
C VAL A 17 11.61 7.98 9.52
N VAL A 18 12.92 7.73 9.60
CA VAL A 18 13.58 6.74 8.73
C VAL A 18 13.01 5.34 8.97
N THR A 19 12.82 4.93 10.22
CA THR A 19 12.19 3.64 10.54
C THR A 19 10.78 3.56 9.98
N LEU A 20 9.98 4.60 10.12
CA LEU A 20 8.62 4.68 9.57
C LEU A 20 8.61 4.55 8.04
N LEU A 21 9.52 5.24 7.36
CA LEU A 21 9.66 5.13 5.90
C LEU A 21 10.02 3.71 5.48
N ILE A 22 10.99 3.08 6.15
CA ILE A 22 11.36 1.68 5.86
C ILE A 22 10.16 0.75 6.03
N VAL A 23 9.40 0.89 7.11
CA VAL A 23 8.21 0.08 7.37
C VAL A 23 7.14 0.32 6.30
N LEU A 24 6.88 1.58 5.93
CA LEU A 24 5.93 1.92 4.86
C LEU A 24 6.30 1.25 3.55
N PHE A 25 7.55 1.38 3.11
CA PHE A 25 8.04 0.73 1.90
C PHE A 25 7.95 -0.80 2.01
N ALA A 26 8.34 -1.37 3.14
CA ALA A 26 8.30 -2.82 3.34
C ALA A 26 6.87 -3.36 3.27
N VAL A 27 5.91 -2.71 3.93
CA VAL A 27 4.49 -3.10 3.90
C VAL A 27 3.94 -2.96 2.50
N PHE A 28 4.13 -1.81 1.84
CA PHE A 28 3.59 -1.56 0.51
C PHE A 28 4.18 -2.53 -0.52
N PHE A 29 5.49 -2.76 -0.43
CA PHE A 29 6.19 -3.73 -1.28
C PHE A 29 5.66 -5.15 -1.03
N ALA A 30 5.56 -5.58 0.23
CA ALA A 30 5.00 -6.88 0.57
C ALA A 30 3.56 -7.03 0.04
N THR A 31 2.70 -6.03 0.21
CA THR A 31 1.33 -6.04 -0.32
C THR A 31 1.27 -6.02 -1.84
N SER A 32 2.21 -5.36 -2.50
CA SER A 32 2.30 -5.37 -3.98
C SER A 32 2.79 -6.70 -4.53
N MET A 33 3.54 -7.47 -3.73
CA MET A 33 3.97 -8.83 -4.09
C MET A 33 2.90 -9.88 -3.81
N LEU A 34 1.86 -9.57 -3.02
CA LEU A 34 0.74 -10.50 -2.85
C LEU A 34 0.05 -10.68 -4.21
N PRO A 35 0.07 -11.89 -4.79
CA PRO A 35 -0.64 -12.16 -6.04
C PRO A 35 -2.13 -12.15 -5.75
N GLY A 36 -2.83 -11.10 -6.18
CA GLY A 36 -4.25 -10.96 -5.93
C GLY A 36 -4.71 -9.55 -6.25
N ASP A 37 -5.22 -9.35 -7.45
CA ASP A 37 -6.10 -8.23 -7.72
C ASP A 37 -7.31 -8.32 -6.79
N THR A 38 -7.78 -7.19 -6.24
CA THR A 38 -8.95 -7.14 -5.35
C THR A 38 -10.16 -7.87 -5.96
N ALA A 39 -10.30 -7.81 -7.30
CA ALA A 39 -11.33 -8.54 -8.05
C ALA A 39 -11.16 -10.07 -7.99
N SER A 40 -9.92 -10.58 -8.07
CA SER A 40 -9.62 -12.01 -7.97
C SER A 40 -9.87 -12.53 -6.55
N ILE A 41 -9.57 -11.73 -5.52
CA ILE A 41 -9.84 -12.10 -4.12
C ILE A 41 -11.36 -12.19 -3.87
N LEU A 42 -12.15 -11.27 -4.43
CA LEU A 42 -13.62 -11.29 -4.32
C LEU A 42 -14.25 -12.50 -5.01
N LEU A 43 -13.69 -12.96 -6.13
CA LEU A 43 -14.17 -14.13 -6.87
C LEU A 43 -13.72 -15.47 -6.25
N GLY A 44 -12.70 -15.47 -5.40
CA GLY A 44 -12.22 -16.65 -4.69
C GLY A 44 -11.84 -17.79 -5.66
N GLN A 45 -12.45 -18.96 -5.50
CA GLN A 45 -12.18 -20.12 -6.37
C GLN A 45 -12.81 -20.03 -7.76
N ALA A 46 -13.66 -19.04 -8.02
CA ALA A 46 -14.26 -18.78 -9.33
C ALA A 46 -13.52 -17.70 -10.13
N ALA A 47 -12.29 -17.33 -9.72
CA ALA A 47 -11.45 -16.35 -10.39
C ALA A 47 -10.91 -16.86 -11.74
N THR A 48 -11.80 -17.18 -12.69
CA THR A 48 -11.41 -17.36 -14.09
C THR A 48 -11.13 -15.98 -14.71
N PRO A 49 -10.23 -15.89 -15.71
CA PRO A 49 -9.92 -14.62 -16.37
C PRO A 49 -11.17 -13.89 -16.89
N GLU A 50 -12.16 -14.65 -17.37
CA GLU A 50 -13.42 -14.12 -17.89
C GLU A 50 -14.32 -13.58 -16.77
N ALA A 51 -14.40 -14.26 -15.62
CA ALA A 51 -15.19 -13.83 -14.48
C ALA A 51 -14.60 -12.56 -13.83
N VAL A 52 -13.27 -12.46 -13.77
CA VAL A 52 -12.56 -11.28 -13.26
C VAL A 52 -12.79 -10.07 -14.18
N ALA A 53 -12.71 -10.25 -15.49
CA ALA A 53 -12.98 -9.18 -16.46
C ALA A 53 -14.44 -8.71 -16.41
N GLY A 54 -15.40 -9.65 -16.32
CA GLY A 54 -16.82 -9.33 -16.19
C GLY A 54 -17.14 -8.58 -14.88
N LEU A 55 -16.53 -8.98 -13.76
CA LEU A 55 -16.71 -8.30 -12.49
C LEU A 55 -16.06 -6.91 -12.47
N ARG A 56 -14.88 -6.75 -13.10
CA ARG A 56 -14.22 -5.44 -13.26
C ARG A 56 -15.05 -4.46 -14.05
N GLU A 57 -15.67 -4.93 -15.13
CA GLU A 57 -16.56 -4.12 -15.95
C GLU A 57 -17.85 -3.78 -15.20
N ALA A 58 -18.49 -4.77 -14.56
CA ALA A 58 -19.73 -4.57 -13.81
C ALA A 58 -19.57 -3.62 -12.61
N MET A 59 -18.38 -3.59 -12.01
CA MET A 59 -18.07 -2.70 -10.88
C MET A 59 -17.37 -1.40 -11.30
N HIS A 60 -17.26 -1.12 -12.60
CA HIS A 60 -16.59 0.09 -13.11
C HIS A 60 -15.15 0.27 -12.56
N LEU A 61 -14.46 -0.83 -12.24
CA LEU A 61 -13.13 -0.78 -11.62
C LEU A 61 -12.04 -0.34 -12.60
N ASN A 62 -12.35 -0.31 -13.90
CA ASN A 62 -11.46 0.18 -14.94
C ASN A 62 -11.66 1.69 -15.22
N ASP A 63 -12.69 2.31 -14.63
CA ASP A 63 -12.94 3.73 -14.85
C ASP A 63 -11.89 4.56 -14.11
N PRO A 64 -11.33 5.59 -14.77
CA PRO A 64 -10.36 6.45 -14.13
C PRO A 64 -11.02 7.17 -12.94
N ALA A 65 -10.29 7.26 -11.82
CA ALA A 65 -10.79 7.91 -10.60
C ALA A 65 -11.13 9.40 -10.79
N ILE A 66 -10.80 9.98 -11.94
CA ILE A 66 -11.01 11.37 -12.33
C ILE A 66 -11.42 11.39 -13.81
N LEU A 67 -12.41 12.22 -14.14
CA LEU A 67 -12.90 12.46 -15.50
C LEU A 67 -11.88 13.22 -16.37
#